data_AF-A0A529P2Y3-F1
#
_entry.id   AF-A0A529P2Y3-F1
#
_cell.length_a   1.000
_cell.length_b   1.000
_cell.length_c   1.000
_cell.angle_alpha   90.00
_cell.angle_beta   90.00
_cell.angle_gamma   90.00
#
_symmetry.space_group_name_H-M   'P 1'
#
loop_
_entity.id
_entity.type
_entity.pdbx_description
1 polymer ?
#
loop_
_entity_poly.entity_id
_entity_poly.type
_entity_poly.pdbx_seq_one_letter_code
_entity_poly.pdbx_strand_id
1 'polypeptide(L)' 'MRIIQNRRTFLAGATATGAASLIGATTEAWAEAPPETASVRLGRWVGGAYCWGSLYLAGELLRADGITDVR' A
#
# COMPACT_ATOMS: atom_id res chain seq x y z
N MET A 1 -19.35 -27.92 34.66
CA MET A 1 -18.29 -26.92 34.41
C MET A 1 -18.62 -26.18 33.13
N ARG A 2 -18.77 -24.85 33.18
CA ARG A 2 -18.92 -24.02 31.97
C ARG A 2 -17.51 -23.56 31.58
N ILE A 3 -16.96 -24.11 30.51
CA ILE A 3 -15.67 -23.69 29.98
C ILE A 3 -15.91 -22.32 29.32
N ILE A 4 -15.46 -21.26 29.99
CA ILE A 4 -15.65 -19.87 29.55
C ILE A 4 -14.73 -19.54 28.35
N GLN A 5 -13.64 -20.28 28.17
CA GLN A 5 -12.67 -20.12 27.08
C GLN A 5 -12.90 -21.18 25.98
N ASN A 6 -13.61 -20.80 24.91
CA ASN A 6 -13.69 -21.60 23.69
C ASN A 6 -12.55 -21.21 22.73
N ARG A 7 -12.07 -22.14 21.90
CA ARG A 7 -11.04 -21.93 20.85
C ARG A 7 -11.27 -20.66 20.04
N ARG A 8 -12.54 -20.32 19.76
CA ARG A 8 -12.93 -19.14 18.99
C ARG A 8 -12.61 -17.84 19.73
N THR A 9 -12.90 -17.78 21.03
CA THR A 9 -12.63 -16.60 21.88
C THR A 9 -11.13 -16.40 22.06
N PHE A 10 -10.38 -17.49 22.21
CA PHE A 10 -8.92 -17.44 22.27
C PHE A 10 -8.31 -16.92 20.97
N LEU A 11 -8.71 -17.48 19.81
CA LEU A 11 -8.23 -17.03 18.51
C LEU A 11 -8.60 -15.58 18.25
N ALA A 12 -9.84 -15.17 18.55
CA ALA A 12 -10.27 -13.78 18.40
C ALA A 12 -9.39 -12.82 19.22
N GLY A 13 -9.11 -13.16 20.48
CA GLY A 13 -8.20 -12.39 21.33
C GLY A 13 -6.78 -12.32 20.76
N ALA A 14 -6.21 -13.46 20.37
CA ALA A 14 -4.87 -13.51 19.78
C ALA A 14 -4.76 -12.71 18.48
N THR A 15 -5.77 -12.80 17.60
CA THR A 15 -5.81 -12.01 16.36
C THR A 15 -5.95 -10.52 16.62
N ALA A 16 -6.75 -10.12 17.61
CA ALA A 16 -6.93 -8.72 17.95
C ALA A 16 -5.62 -8.10 18.48
N THR A 17 -4.93 -8.81 19.39
CA THR A 17 -3.63 -8.36 19.90
C THR A 17 -2.56 -8.30 18.82
N GLY A 18 -2.50 -9.31 17.93
CA GLY A 18 -1.54 -9.33 16.82
C GLY A 18 -1.82 -8.29 15.74
N ALA A 19 -3.08 -7.99 15.44
CA ALA A 19 -3.43 -6.92 14.50
C ALA A 19 -3.09 -5.54 15.08
N ALA A 20 -3.32 -5.34 16.39
CA ALA A 20 -3.01 -4.09 17.06
C ALA A 20 -1.51 -3.74 17.00
N SER A 21 -0.61 -4.73 17.06
CA SER A 21 0.83 -4.48 16.94
C SER A 21 1.28 -4.06 15.53
N LEU A 22 0.49 -4.37 14.49
CA LEU A 22 0.78 -3.96 13.12
C LEU A 22 0.20 -2.57 12.78
N ILE A 23 -0.96 -2.25 13.34
CA ILE A 23 -1.69 -1.01 13.00
C ILE A 23 -1.14 0.19 13.80
N GLY A 24 -0.61 -0.01 15.01
CA GLY A 24 -0.17 1.06 15.91
C GLY A 24 1.26 1.57 15.72
N ALA A 25 2.07 0.93 14.85
CA ALA A 25 3.48 1.23 14.68
C ALA A 25 3.83 1.61 13.23
N THR A 26 2.99 2.42 12.59
CA THR A 26 3.41 3.06 11.33
C THR A 26 4.46 4.11 11.68
N THR A 27 5.68 3.92 11.20
CA THR A 27 6.64 5.02 11.14
C THR A 27 6.20 5.91 9.99
N GLU A 28 6.24 7.23 10.19
CA GLU A 28 6.22 8.15 9.07
C GLU A 28 7.31 7.71 8.10
N ALA A 29 6.94 7.46 6.85
CA ALA A 29 7.93 7.25 5.81
C ALA A 29 8.73 8.55 5.73
N TRP A 30 10.03 8.50 6.04
CA TRP A 30 10.87 9.65 5.76
C TRP A 30 10.75 9.97 4.28
N ALA A 31 10.47 11.23 3.98
CA ALA A 31 10.39 11.69 2.60
C ALA A 31 11.71 11.34 1.92
N GLU A 32 11.62 10.57 0.86
CA GLU A 32 12.75 10.33 -0.04
C GLU A 32 13.25 11.68 -0.57
N ALA A 33 14.51 11.74 -1.00
CA ALA A 33 15.01 12.93 -1.67
C ALA A 33 14.09 13.26 -2.88
N PRO A 34 13.94 14.55 -3.26
CA PRO A 34 13.18 14.90 -4.44
C PRO A 34 13.68 14.14 -5.67
N PRO A 35 12.80 13.76 -6.60
CA PRO A 35 13.19 13.00 -7.78
C PRO A 35 14.21 13.77 -8.61
N GLU A 36 15.19 13.06 -9.19
CA GLU A 36 16.26 13.66 -9.99
C GLU A 36 15.72 14.30 -11.28
N THR A 37 14.51 13.91 -11.68
CA THR A 37 13.78 14.45 -12.83
C THR A 37 12.30 14.64 -12.52
N ALA A 38 11.73 15.70 -13.08
CA ALA A 38 10.29 15.96 -13.00
C ALA A 38 9.50 15.24 -14.11
N SER A 39 10.16 14.55 -15.04
CA SER A 39 9.50 13.98 -16.24
C SER A 39 9.64 12.47 -16.37
N VAL A 40 8.57 11.80 -16.77
CA VAL A 40 8.54 10.36 -17.07
C VAL A 40 7.58 10.05 -18.22
N ARG A 41 7.90 9.01 -18.99
CA ARG A 41 7.04 8.49 -20.05
C ARG A 41 6.54 7.10 -19.68
N LEU A 42 5.23 6.93 -19.59
CA LEU A 42 4.56 5.67 -19.28
C LEU A 42 4.10 4.98 -20.57
N GLY A 43 4.24 3.66 -20.63
CA GLY A 43 3.75 2.88 -21.76
C GLY A 43 2.22 2.85 -21.79
N ARG A 44 1.61 3.24 -22.91
CA ARG A 44 0.17 3.08 -23.15
C ARG A 44 -0.11 1.83 -23.97
N TRP A 45 -0.63 0.80 -23.31
CA TRP A 45 -0.96 -0.48 -23.95
C TRP A 45 -2.42 -0.50 -24.39
N VAL A 46 -2.67 -0.47 -25.69
CA VAL A 46 -4.01 -0.63 -26.29
C VAL A 46 -4.14 -2.08 -26.75
N GLY A 47 -5.18 -2.79 -26.30
CA GLY A 47 -5.39 -4.20 -26.68
C GLY A 47 -4.88 -5.24 -25.68
N GLY A 48 -4.28 -4.81 -24.56
CA GLY A 48 -4.01 -5.66 -23.40
C GLY A 48 -2.58 -5.62 -22.87
N ALA A 49 -2.47 -5.55 -21.55
CA ALA A 49 -1.24 -5.72 -20.78
C ALA A 49 -1.64 -6.16 -19.36
N TYR A 50 -1.91 -7.46 -19.18
CA TYR A 50 -2.60 -8.00 -18.01
C TYR A 50 -1.92 -7.69 -16.67
N CYS A 51 -0.59 -7.53 -16.67
CA CYS A 51 0.20 -7.25 -15.46
C CYS A 51 0.43 -5.76 -15.20
N TRP A 52 -0.05 -4.87 -16.08
CA TRP A 52 0.26 -3.44 -16.07
C TRP A 52 -0.88 -2.58 -15.52
N GLY A 53 -1.81 -3.18 -14.78
CA GLY A 53 -2.94 -2.45 -14.17
C GLY A 53 -2.51 -1.29 -13.27
N SER A 54 -1.36 -1.41 -12.60
CA SER A 54 -0.80 -0.36 -11.74
C SER A 54 -0.45 0.92 -12.51
N LEU A 55 -0.11 0.85 -13.81
CA LEU A 55 0.22 2.04 -14.59
C LEU A 55 -0.97 2.99 -14.78
N TYR A 56 -2.21 2.51 -14.65
CA TYR A 56 -3.39 3.36 -14.73
C TYR A 56 -3.51 4.32 -13.53
N LEU A 57 -2.92 3.96 -12.39
CA LEU A 57 -2.86 4.80 -11.19
C LEU A 57 -1.49 5.47 -11.01
N ALA A 58 -0.44 4.91 -11.63
CA ALA A 58 0.92 5.39 -11.45
C ALA A 58 1.08 6.88 -11.76
N GLY A 59 0.42 7.41 -12.80
CA GLY A 59 0.56 8.82 -13.13
C GLY A 59 0.10 9.77 -12.02
N GLU A 60 -0.96 9.44 -11.29
CA GLU A 60 -1.41 10.25 -10.15
C GLU A 60 -0.47 10.14 -8.96
N LEU A 61 0.01 8.92 -8.67
CA LEU A 61 0.95 8.67 -7.57
C LEU A 61 2.29 9.38 -7.82
N LEU A 62 2.83 9.31 -9.04
CA LEU A 62 4.09 9.94 -9.41
C LEU A 62 4.01 11.47 -9.33
N ARG A 63 2.86 12.08 -9.65
CA ARG A 63 2.66 13.52 -9.46
C ARG A 63 2.59 13.90 -7.98
N ALA A 64 2.01 13.06 -7.14
CA ALA A 64 1.98 13.26 -5.69
C ALA A 64 3.40 13.26 -5.09
N ASP A 65 4.30 12.45 -5.66
CA ASP A 65 5.71 12.35 -5.26
C ASP A 65 6.64 13.39 -5.93
N GLY A 66 6.10 14.30 -6.76
CA GLY A 66 6.84 15.43 -7.33
C GLY A 66 7.27 15.29 -8.79
N ILE A 67 6.92 14.20 -9.48
CA ILE A 67 7.13 14.04 -10.93
C ILE A 67 5.98 14.72 -11.67
N THR A 68 6.14 16.00 -12.01
CA THR A 68 5.05 16.83 -12.56
C THR A 68 4.73 16.59 -14.04
N ASP A 69 5.66 16.08 -14.83
CA ASP A 69 5.54 15.85 -16.27
C ASP A 69 5.42 14.35 -16.60
N VAL A 70 4.22 13.78 -16.40
CA VAL A 70 3.91 12.38 -16.71
C VAL A 70 3.18 12.27 -18.05
N ARG A 71 3.74 11.53 -19.02
CA ARG A 71 3.20 11.38 -20.39
C ARG A 71 2.99 9.94 -20.81
#